data_AF-A0A3D5UA10-F1
#
_entry.id   AF-A0A3D5UA10-F1
#
_cell.length_a   1.000
_cell.length_b   1.000
_cell.length_c   1.000
_cell.angle_alpha   90.00
_cell.angle_beta   90.00
_cell.angle_gamma   90.00
#
_symmetry.space_group_name_H-M   'P 1'
#
loop_
_entity.id
_entity.type
_entity.pdbx_description
1 polymer ?
#
loop_
_entity_poly.entity_id
_entity_poly.type
_entity_poly.pdbx_seq_one_letter_code
_entity_poly.pdbx_strand_id
1 'polypeptide(L)' 'LKIRQGFGRLIRSKNDRGIVLILDSRVSRKRYGTYFKEILPGKHLELKDELQLMDEITRFFSKI' A
#
# COMPACT_ATOMS: atom_id res chain seq x y z
N LEU A 1 9.59 4.37 11.62
CA LEU A 1 8.77 5.44 12.24
C LEU A 1 8.08 6.36 11.22
N LYS A 2 8.80 6.93 10.23
CA LYS A 2 8.22 7.90 9.27
C LYS A 2 7.06 7.37 8.40
N ILE A 3 7.09 6.11 7.96
CA ILE A 3 6.02 5.59 7.08
C ILE A 3 4.68 5.48 7.83
N ARG A 4 4.66 4.97 9.08
CA ARG A 4 3.44 4.94 9.90
C ARG A 4 2.81 6.34 10.07
N GLN A 5 3.64 7.37 10.18
CA GLN A 5 3.17 8.76 10.24
C GLN A 5 2.62 9.26 8.90
N GLY A 6 3.18 8.81 7.77
CA GLY A 6 2.61 9.06 6.43
C GLY A 6 1.24 8.42 6.24
N PHE A 7 1.05 7.19 6.72
CA PHE A 7 -0.24 6.48 6.66
C PHE A 7 -1.34 7.17 7.47
N GLY A 8 -1.02 7.69 8.66
CA GLY A 8 -1.98 8.47 9.46
C GLY A 8 -2.41 9.79 8.81
N ARG A 9 -1.76 10.20 7.72
CA ARG A 9 -2.23 11.31 6.87
C ARG A 9 -3.23 10.86 5.81
N LEU A 10 -3.20 9.60 5.41
CA LEU A 10 -4.06 9.05 4.37
C LEU A 10 -5.35 8.45 4.92
N ILE A 11 -5.26 7.65 5.99
CA ILE A 11 -6.42 7.03 6.65
C ILE A 11 -6.53 7.69 8.03
N ARG A 12 -7.53 8.56 8.20
CA ARG A 12 -7.77 9.36 9.40
C ARG A 12 -9.01 8.92 10.16
N SER A 13 -9.97 8.31 9.47
CA SER A 13 -11.20 7.77 10.04
C SER A 13 -11.32 6.26 9.81
N LYS A 14 -12.16 5.58 10.60
CA LYS A 14 -12.44 4.14 10.44
C LYS A 14 -13.14 3.80 9.11
N ASN A 15 -13.75 4.78 8.46
CA ASN A 15 -14.47 4.59 7.20
C ASN A 15 -13.62 4.98 5.98
N ASP A 16 -12.43 5.57 6.19
CA ASP A 16 -11.56 5.96 5.09
C ASP A 16 -11.03 4.71 4.37
N ARG A 17 -11.17 4.69 3.06
CA ARG A 17 -10.59 3.66 2.20
C ARG A 17 -9.65 4.33 1.21
N GLY A 18 -8.49 3.71 0.97
CA GLY A 18 -7.51 4.23 0.02
C GLY A 18 -6.41 3.22 -0.29
N ILE A 19 -5.59 3.56 -1.29
CA ILE A 19 -4.44 2.77 -1.72
C ILE A 19 -3.16 3.53 -1.34
N VAL A 20 -2.16 2.81 -0.83
CA VAL A 20 -0.80 3.36 -0.67
C VAL A 20 0.12 2.74 -1.69
N LEU A 21 0.60 3.56 -2.60
CA LEU A 21 1.55 3.15 -3.63
C LEU A 21 2.96 3.55 -3.22
N ILE A 22 3.85 2.57 -3.17
CA ILE A 22 5.27 2.78 -2.87
C ILE A 22 6.07 2.47 -4.14
N LEU A 23 6.46 3.52 -4.86
CA LEU A 23 7.19 3.43 -6.13
C LEU A 23 8.71 3.37 -5.95
N ASP A 24 9.17 2.68 -4.90
CA ASP A 24 10.60 2.52 -4.61
C ASP A 24 10.99 1.04 -4.67
N SER A 25 11.71 0.64 -5.71
CA SER A 25 12.15 -0.74 -5.92
C SER A 25 13.05 -1.28 -4.80
N ARG A 26 13.65 -0.42 -3.98
CA ARG A 26 14.46 -0.82 -2.82
C ARG A 26 13.62 -1.38 -1.67
N VAL A 27 12.32 -1.09 -1.68
CA VAL A 27 11.37 -1.56 -0.65
C VAL A 27 11.11 -3.06 -0.80
N SER A 28 11.08 -3.59 -2.02
CA SER A 28 10.95 -5.02 -2.30
C SER A 28 12.16 -5.84 -1.83
N ARG A 29 13.38 -5.28 -1.95
CA ARG A 29 14.63 -6.02 -1.67
C ARG A 29 15.10 -5.96 -0.21
N LYS A 30 14.66 -4.98 0.59
CA LYS A 30 15.10 -4.83 1.98
C LYS A 30 14.12 -5.44 2.97
N ARG A 31 14.65 -5.75 4.16
CA ARG A 31 13.96 -6.18 5.41
C ARG A 31 12.69 -5.37 5.77
N TYR A 32 12.49 -4.22 5.14
CA TYR A 32 11.28 -3.42 5.27
C TYR A 32 10.03 -4.10 4.72
N GLY A 33 10.12 -4.98 3.71
CA GLY A 33 8.95 -5.71 3.20
C GLY A 33 8.22 -6.52 4.29
N THR A 34 8.97 -7.24 5.14
CA THR A 34 8.44 -7.96 6.30
C THR A 34 7.88 -6.99 7.35
N TYR A 35 8.61 -5.92 7.64
CA TYR A 35 8.14 -4.87 8.56
C TYR A 35 6.81 -4.26 8.10
N PHE A 36 6.63 -3.97 6.81
CA PHE A 36 5.37 -3.42 6.28
C PHE A 36 4.19 -4.36 6.47
N LYS A 37 4.38 -5.66 6.24
CA LYS A 37 3.35 -6.69 6.47
C LYS A 37 2.91 -6.75 7.93
N GLU A 38 3.84 -6.50 8.86
CA GLU A 38 3.56 -6.51 10.31
C GLU A 38 2.89 -5.22 10.81
N ILE A 39 3.25 -4.06 10.26
CA ILE A 39 2.80 -2.76 10.80
C ILE A 39 1.56 -2.17 10.13
N LEU A 40 1.14 -2.70 8.97
CA LEU A 40 0.02 -2.12 8.21
C LEU A 40 -1.12 -3.13 8.05
N PRO A 41 -2.34 -2.77 8.50
CA PRO A 41 -3.52 -3.57 8.27
C PRO A 41 -3.92 -3.50 6.79
N GLY A 42 -4.10 -4.65 6.14
CA GLY A 42 -4.60 -4.73 4.77
C GLY A 42 -3.86 -5.73 3.88
N LYS A 43 -4.29 -5.81 2.62
CA LYS A 43 -3.66 -6.65 1.60
C LYS A 43 -2.41 -5.96 1.07
N HIS A 44 -1.29 -6.67 1.12
CA HIS A 44 0.00 -6.20 0.60
C HIS A 44 0.22 -6.79 -0.80
N LEU A 45 0.41 -5.95 -1.80
CA LEU A 45 0.63 -6.37 -3.19
C LEU A 45 2.00 -5.88 -3.65
N GLU A 46 2.79 -6.77 -4.22
CA GLU A 46 4.03 -6.41 -4.92
C GLU A 46 3.74 -6.48 -6.42
N LEU A 47 3.63 -5.31 -7.03
CA LEU A 47 3.32 -5.16 -8.45
C LEU A 47 4.61 -4.79 -9.18
N LYS A 48 4.92 -5.54 -10.24
CA LYS A 48 6.13 -5.34 -11.03
C LYS A 48 5.83 -4.76 -12.41
N ASP A 49 4.57 -4.75 -12.78
CA ASP A 49 4.08 -4.36 -14.09
C ASP A 49 2.99 -3.29 -13.96
N GLU A 50 2.98 -2.35 -14.92
CA GLU A 50 2.07 -1.20 -14.93
C GLU A 50 0.62 -1.62 -15.20
N LEU A 51 0.39 -2.60 -16.08
CA LEU A 51 -0.97 -3.08 -16.37
C LEU A 51 -1.57 -3.72 -15.12
N GLN A 52 -0.79 -4.52 -14.40
CA GLN A 52 -1.23 -5.11 -13.13
C GLN A 52 -1.56 -4.05 -12.08
N LEU A 53 -0.82 -2.94 -12.04
CA LEU A 53 -1.12 -1.83 -11.15
C LEU A 53 -2.46 -1.17 -11.51
N MET A 54 -2.70 -0.91 -12.78
CA MET A 54 -3.95 -0.30 -13.25
C MET A 54 -5.15 -1.20 -12.96
N ASP A 55 -5.02 -2.52 -13.18
CA ASP A 55 -6.06 -3.50 -12.87
C ASP A 55 -6.41 -3.54 -11.38
N GLU A 56 -5.42 -3.57 -10.49
CA GLU A 56 -5.67 -3.62 -9.05
C GLU A 56 -6.24 -2.31 -8.52
N ILE A 57 -5.78 -1.16 -9.02
CA ILE A 57 -6.36 0.15 -8.68
C ILE A 57 -7.84 0.18 -9.08
N THR A 58 -8.14 -0.22 -10.31
CA THR A 58 -9.52 -0.23 -10.84
C THR A 58 -10.41 -1.15 -10.03
N ARG A 59 -9.93 -2.36 -9.73
CA ARG A 59 -10.66 -3.35 -8.91
C ARG A 59 -10.91 -2.88 -7.49
N PHE A 60 -9.97 -2.14 -6.89
CA PHE A 60 -10.16 -1.59 -5.56
C PHE A 60 -11.25 -0.53 -5.55
N PHE A 61 -11.19 0.45 -6.45
CA PHE A 61 -12.18 1.51 -6.52
C PHE A 61 -13.55 1.04 -7.01
N SER A 62 -13.64 -0.04 -7.79
CA SER A 62 -14.92 -0.63 -8.18
C SER A 62 -15.64 -1.37 -7.04
N LYS A 63 -14.95 -1.66 -5.93
CA LYS A 63 -15.48 -2.39 -4.76
C LYS A 63 -15.82 -1.48 -3.57
N ILE A 64 -15.55 -0.19 -3.70
CA ILE A 64 -15.85 0.84 -2.69
C ILE A 64 -17.15 1.50 -3.08
#